data_AF-A0A945AFI5-F1
#
_entry.id   AF-A0A945AFI5-F1
#
_cell.length_a   1.000
_cell.length_b   1.000
_cell.length_c   1.000
_cell.angle_alpha   90.00
_cell.angle_beta   90.00
_cell.angle_gamma   90.00
#
_symmetry.space_group_name_H-M   'P 1'
#
loop_
_entity.id
_entity.type
_entity.pdbx_description
1 polymer ?
#
loop_
_entity_poly.entity_id
_entity_poly.type
_entity_poly.pdbx_seq_one_letter_code
_entity_poly.pdbx_strand_id
1 'polypeptide(L)'
;MRKMRSFKSWHIEELKDAEKAKVYLEVALEEHQKDGDAEAFLLALRDVAEARGGLGKLAKETGLNRSNIYKALAEEGRPHFQTVEKILQGLGYRLSVEALPLETVSG
;
A
#
# COMPACT_ATOMS: atom_id res chain seq x y z
N MET A 1 -5.35 20.19 28.30
CA MET A 1 -4.26 19.91 27.34
C MET A 1 -4.80 19.01 26.24
N ARG A 2 -4.91 19.48 25.00
CA ARG A 2 -5.44 18.73 23.86
C ARG A 2 -4.35 17.73 23.43
N LYS A 3 -4.59 16.41 23.58
CA LYS A 3 -3.68 15.37 23.09
C LYS A 3 -3.45 15.63 21.60
N MET A 4 -2.24 16.05 21.25
CA MET A 4 -1.77 16.10 19.86
C MET A 4 -1.84 14.66 19.37
N ARG A 5 -2.77 14.36 18.44
CA ARG A 5 -2.77 13.05 17.79
C ARG A 5 -1.37 12.87 17.18
N SER A 6 -0.74 11.73 17.45
CA SER A 6 0.52 11.37 16.80
C SER A 6 0.36 11.54 15.29
N PHE A 7 1.41 12.03 14.61
CA PHE A 7 1.42 12.19 13.15
C PHE A 7 0.94 10.91 12.44
N LYS A 8 1.39 9.75 12.93
CA LYS A 8 0.96 8.43 12.43
C LYS A 8 -0.55 8.20 12.60
N SER A 9 -1.13 8.57 13.74
CA SER A 9 -2.56 8.41 13.99
C SER A 9 -3.42 9.32 13.12
N TRP A 10 -2.94 10.52 12.78
CA TRP A 10 -3.63 11.39 11.84
C TRP A 10 -3.58 10.82 10.41
N HIS A 11 -2.41 10.36 9.98
CA HIS A 11 -2.23 9.76 8.65
C HIS A 11 -3.15 8.55 8.45
N ILE A 12 -3.18 7.61 9.40
CA ILE A 12 -4.06 6.43 9.35
C ILE A 12 -5.56 6.81 9.30
N GLU A 13 -5.97 7.88 9.98
CA GLU A 13 -7.37 8.33 9.92
C GLU A 13 -7.74 8.87 8.52
N GLU A 14 -6.82 9.52 7.83
CA GLU A 14 -7.07 10.03 6.47
C GLU A 14 -7.22 8.91 5.44
N LEU A 15 -6.48 7.81 5.60
CA LEU A 15 -6.50 6.65 4.69
C LEU A 15 -7.81 5.83 4.73
N LYS A 16 -8.76 6.21 5.61
CA LYS A 16 -10.14 5.71 5.54
C LYS A 16 -10.85 6.20 4.28
N ASP A 17 -10.47 7.36 3.77
CA ASP A 17 -10.93 7.86 2.48
C ASP A 17 -10.26 7.07 1.33
N ALA A 18 -11.06 6.64 0.35
CA ALA A 18 -10.56 5.79 -0.72
C ALA A 18 -9.69 6.50 -1.74
N GLU A 19 -9.96 7.77 -2.04
CA GLU A 19 -9.15 8.54 -2.97
C GLU A 19 -7.81 8.89 -2.33
N LYS A 20 -7.79 9.25 -1.04
CA LYS A 20 -6.53 9.50 -0.33
C LYS A 20 -5.66 8.26 -0.24
N ALA A 21 -6.24 7.10 0.06
CA ALA A 21 -5.51 5.85 0.09
C ALA A 21 -5.02 5.42 -1.29
N LYS A 22 -5.80 5.63 -2.36
CA LYS A 22 -5.37 5.41 -3.74
C LYS A 22 -4.13 6.25 -4.07
N VAL A 23 -4.20 7.57 -3.87
CA VAL A 23 -3.08 8.49 -4.14
C VAL A 23 -1.84 8.08 -3.36
N TYR A 24 -2.01 7.70 -2.09
CA TYR A 24 -0.88 7.25 -1.27
C TYR A 24 -0.22 5.98 -1.80
N LEU A 25 -1.00 5.00 -2.25
CA LEU A 25 -0.49 3.77 -2.87
C LEU A 25 0.17 4.04 -4.23
N GLU A 26 -0.38 4.95 -5.04
CA GLU A 26 0.19 5.36 -6.33
C GLU A 26 1.57 5.99 -6.13
N VAL A 27 1.69 6.97 -5.23
CA VAL A 27 2.98 7.62 -4.92
C VAL A 27 4.00 6.60 -4.43
N ALA A 28 3.61 5.68 -3.52
CA ALA A 28 4.54 4.68 -3.01
C ALA A 28 4.97 3.66 -4.09
N LEU A 29 4.09 3.33 -5.03
CA LEU A 29 4.42 2.47 -6.17
C LEU A 29 5.34 3.19 -7.17
N GLU A 30 5.12 4.48 -7.42
CA GLU A 30 5.98 5.29 -8.28
C GLU A 30 7.41 5.38 -7.73
N GLU A 31 7.57 5.57 -6.42
CA GLU A 31 8.90 5.57 -5.79
C GLU A 31 9.61 4.22 -5.98
N HIS A 32 8.90 3.11 -5.72
CA HIS A 32 9.42 1.77 -5.98
C HIS A 32 9.88 1.59 -7.45
N GLN A 33 9.15 2.15 -8.41
CA GLN A 33 9.52 2.07 -9.82
C GLN A 33 10.76 2.91 -10.18
N LYS A 34 11.09 3.94 -9.38
CA LYS A 34 12.28 4.79 -9.58
C LYS A 34 13.55 4.16 -9.02
N ASP A 35 13.48 3.58 -7.82
CA ASP A 35 14.66 3.09 -7.08
C ASP A 35 14.76 1.56 -6.99
N GLY A 36 13.68 0.83 -7.28
CA GLY A 36 13.58 -0.62 -7.15
C GLY A 36 13.33 -1.11 -5.72
N ASP A 37 13.13 -0.22 -4.75
CA ASP A 37 12.89 -0.56 -3.34
C ASP A 37 11.38 -0.66 -3.06
N ALA A 38 10.95 -1.84 -2.60
CA ALA A 38 9.54 -2.09 -2.34
C ALA A 38 9.09 -1.67 -0.94
N GLU A 39 10.02 -1.32 -0.03
CA GLU A 39 9.71 -1.08 1.38
C GLU A 39 8.58 -0.05 1.56
N ALA A 40 8.70 1.11 0.90
CA ALA A 40 7.71 2.18 0.98
C ALA A 40 6.32 1.72 0.51
N PHE A 41 6.26 0.95 -0.57
CA PHE A 41 5.00 0.42 -1.09
C PHE A 41 4.38 -0.63 -0.17
N LEU A 42 5.18 -1.51 0.42
CA LEU A 42 4.70 -2.52 1.38
C LEU A 42 4.19 -1.88 2.67
N LEU A 43 4.88 -0.85 3.16
CA LEU A 43 4.43 -0.05 4.30
C LEU A 43 3.13 0.71 3.99
N ALA A 44 3.01 1.28 2.79
CA ALA A 44 1.79 1.97 2.38
C ALA A 44 0.58 1.01 2.34
N LEU A 45 0.74 -0.19 1.79
CA LEU A 45 -0.29 -1.25 1.82
C LEU A 45 -0.70 -1.61 3.25
N ARG A 46 0.28 -1.67 4.17
CA ARG A 46 0.02 -1.94 5.58
C ARG A 46 -0.77 -0.82 6.24
N ASP A 47 -0.38 0.43 6.03
CA ASP A 47 -1.04 1.58 6.63
C ASP A 47 -2.48 1.71 6.14
N VAL A 48 -2.73 1.49 4.84
CA VAL A 48 -4.09 1.42 4.28
C VAL A 48 -4.88 0.25 4.87
N ALA A 49 -4.27 -0.93 5.06
CA ALA A 49 -4.93 -2.05 5.71
C ALA A 49 -5.31 -1.73 7.16
N GLU A 50 -4.42 -1.10 7.93
CA GLU A 50 -4.70 -0.66 9.31
C GLU A 50 -5.85 0.36 9.35
N ALA A 51 -5.86 1.34 8.44
CA ALA A 51 -6.93 2.31 8.33
C ALA A 51 -8.30 1.68 8.01
N ARG A 52 -8.32 0.57 7.26
CA ARG A 52 -9.54 -0.10 6.75
C ARG A 52 -10.08 -1.24 7.61
N GLY A 53 -9.59 -1.36 8.85
CA GLY A 53 -10.05 -2.36 9.81
C GLY A 53 -8.99 -3.41 10.17
N GLY A 54 -7.74 -3.20 9.77
CA GLY A 54 -6.59 -3.98 10.18
C GLY A 54 -6.30 -5.20 9.31
N LEU A 55 -5.09 -5.72 9.48
CA LEU A 55 -4.58 -6.90 8.77
C LEU A 55 -5.41 -8.17 9.03
N GLY A 56 -6.13 -8.22 10.16
CA GLY A 56 -7.05 -9.32 10.47
C GLY A 56 -8.30 -9.33 9.61
N LYS A 57 -8.85 -8.16 9.27
CA LYS A 57 -9.97 -8.03 8.33
C LYS A 57 -9.51 -8.35 6.91
N LEU A 58 -8.37 -7.80 6.51
CA LEU A 58 -7.75 -8.07 5.22
C LEU A 58 -7.50 -9.57 5.00
N ALA A 59 -7.02 -10.30 6.02
CA ALA A 59 -6.84 -11.75 5.95
C ALA A 59 -8.14 -12.50 5.60
N LYS A 60 -9.27 -12.07 6.17
CA LYS A 60 -10.58 -12.68 5.88
C LYS A 60 -11.04 -12.36 4.46
N GLU A 61 -10.86 -11.12 4.01
CA GLU A 61 -11.28 -10.66 2.68
C GLU A 61 -10.45 -11.29 1.55
N THR A 62 -9.17 -11.53 1.79
CA THR A 62 -8.23 -12.08 0.79
C THR A 62 -8.10 -13.61 0.83
N GLY A 63 -8.58 -14.26 1.91
CA GLY A 63 -8.33 -15.67 2.18
C GLY A 63 -6.86 -16.01 2.47
N LEU A 64 -6.00 -15.00 2.63
CA LEU A 64 -4.60 -15.21 2.98
C LEU A 64 -4.44 -15.46 4.48
N ASN A 65 -3.46 -16.29 4.84
CA ASN A 65 -3.09 -16.45 6.24
C ASN A 65 -2.58 -15.12 6.82
N ARG A 66 -3.06 -14.75 8.01
CA ARG A 66 -2.67 -13.52 8.69
C ARG A 66 -1.15 -13.40 8.91
N SER A 67 -0.47 -14.50 9.26
CA SER A 67 1.00 -14.54 9.37
C SER A 67 1.68 -14.25 8.03
N ASN A 68 1.12 -14.75 6.92
CA ASN A 68 1.64 -14.47 5.59
C ASN A 68 1.48 -12.99 5.24
N ILE A 69 0.35 -12.37 5.58
CA ILE A 69 0.15 -10.92 5.38
C ILE A 69 1.17 -10.12 6.21
N TYR A 70 1.37 -10.45 7.48
CA TYR A 70 2.36 -9.76 8.32
C TYR A 70 3.77 -9.84 7.75
N LYS A 71 4.17 -11.01 7.24
CA LYS A 71 5.49 -11.19 6.59
C LYS A 71 5.59 -10.50 5.23
N ALA A 72 4.51 -10.54 4.46
CA ALA A 72 4.44 -9.91 3.14
C ALA A 72 4.56 -8.38 3.23
N LEU A 73 4.00 -7.77 4.26
CA LEU A 73 3.96 -6.32 4.49
C LEU A 73 4.93 -5.86 5.58
N ALA A 74 6.00 -6.62 5.82
CA ALA A 74 7.13 -6.18 6.62
C ALA A 74 8.07 -5.30 5.76
N GLU A 75 8.93 -4.51 6.40
CA GLU A 75 9.92 -3.66 5.72
C GLU A 75 10.78 -4.48 4.74
N GLU A 76 11.30 -5.62 5.19
CA GLU A 76 12.07 -6.56 4.37
C GLU A 76 11.19 -7.62 3.65
N GLY A 77 9.90 -7.35 3.51
CA GLY A 77 8.95 -8.26 2.90
C GLY A 77 9.29 -8.55 1.44
N ARG A 78 9.19 -9.82 1.03
CA ARG A 78 9.36 -10.24 -0.37
C ARG A 78 8.14 -11.02 -0.86
N PRO A 79 6.96 -10.38 -0.94
CA PRO A 79 5.77 -11.06 -1.41
C PRO A 79 5.88 -11.42 -2.90
N HIS A 80 5.37 -12.59 -3.27
CA HIS A 80 5.10 -12.89 -4.68
C HIS A 80 4.04 -11.92 -5.23
N PHE A 81 4.10 -11.66 -6.53
CA PHE A 81 3.14 -10.80 -7.24
C PHE A 81 1.68 -11.13 -6.91
N GLN A 82 1.31 -12.41 -6.92
CA GLN A 82 -0.05 -12.87 -6.58
C GLN A 82 -0.49 -12.46 -5.16
N THR A 83 0.44 -12.37 -4.21
CA THR A 83 0.14 -11.92 -2.85
C THR A 83 -0.17 -10.42 -2.85
N VAL A 84 0.63 -9.62 -3.56
CA VAL A 84 0.39 -8.17 -3.71
C VAL A 84 -0.95 -7.92 -4.39
N GLU A 85 -1.25 -8.64 -5.48
CA GLU A 85 -2.51 -8.56 -6.19
C GLU A 85 -3.71 -8.86 -5.28
N LYS A 86 -3.67 -9.97 -4.52
CA LYS A 86 -4.73 -10.31 -3.56
C LYS A 86 -4.89 -9.26 -2.48
N ILE A 87 -3.79 -8.72 -1.94
CA ILE A 87 -3.84 -7.67 -0.93
C ILE A 87 -4.52 -6.42 -1.49
N LEU A 88 -4.13 -5.96 -2.69
CA LEU A 88 -4.76 -4.82 -3.35
C LEU A 88 -6.26 -5.08 -3.55
N GLN A 89 -6.65 -6.24 -4.07
CA GLN A 89 -8.05 -6.61 -4.25
C GLN A 89 -8.84 -6.60 -2.93
N GLY A 90 -8.27 -7.15 -1.85
CA GLY A 90 -8.87 -7.10 -0.52
C GLY A 90 -9.02 -5.69 0.02
N LEU A 91 -8.13 -4.78 -0.37
CA LEU A 91 -8.22 -3.35 -0.05
C LEU A 91 -9.16 -2.58 -1.00
N GLY A 92 -9.70 -3.21 -2.05
CA GLY A 92 -10.57 -2.58 -3.04
C GLY A 92 -9.84 -1.89 -4.20
N TYR A 93 -8.58 -2.24 -4.44
CA TYR A 93 -7.73 -1.69 -5.50
C TYR A 93 -7.23 -2.78 -6.45
N ARG A 94 -6.60 -2.35 -7.55
CA ARG A 94 -5.93 -3.24 -8.53
C ARG A 94 -4.71 -2.54 -9.10
N LEU A 95 -3.77 -3.32 -9.63
CA LEU A 95 -2.71 -2.78 -10.48
C LEU A 95 -3.26 -2.43 -11.87
N SER A 96 -2.70 -1.39 -12.48
CA SER A 96 -2.92 -1.01 -13.87
C SER A 96 -1.57 -0.82 -14.57
N VAL A 97 -1.58 -0.99 -15.89
CA VAL A 97 -0.43 -0.68 -16.74
C VAL A 97 -0.67 0.67 -17.38
N GLU A 98 0.30 1.56 -17.25
CA GLU A 98 0.30 2.88 -17.86
C GLU A 98 1.52 3.03 -18.76
N ALA A 99 1.44 3.91 -19.76
CA ALA A 99 2.58 4.20 -20.60
C ALA A 99 3.63 4.96 -19.79
N LEU A 100 4.88 4.49 -19.84
CA LEU A 100 6.00 5.29 -19.32
C LEU A 100 6.09 6.58 -20.14
N PRO A 101 6.37 7.73 -19.50
CA PRO A 101 6.66 8.95 -20.23
C PRO A 101 7.80 8.66 -21.21
N LEU A 102 7.53 8.79 -22.51
CA LEU A 102 8.61 8.79 -23.48
C LEU A 102 9.39 10.06 -23.21
N GLU A 103 10.65 9.96 -22.79
CA GLU A 103 11.54 11.11 -22.83
C GLU A 103 11.63 11.52 -24.30
N THR A 104 10.86 12.54 -24.70
CA THR A 104 11.03 13.16 -26.00
C THR A 104 12.39 13.83 -25.94
N VAL A 105 13.41 13.12 -26.45
CA VAL A 105 14.70 13.69 -26.77
C VAL A 105 14.41 14.81 -27.76
N SER A 106 14.33 16.03 -27.23
CA SER A 106 14.17 17.23 -28.03
C SER A 106 15.52 17.44 -28.71
N GLY A 107 15.58 17.08 -29.99
CA GLY A 107 16.67 17.47 -30.88
C GLY A 107 16.59 18.93 -31.26
#